data_AF-A0A183CSF5-F1
#
_entry.id   AF-A0A183CSF5-F1
#
_cell.length_a   1.000
_cell.length_b   1.000
_cell.length_c   1.000
_cell.angle_alpha   90.00
_cell.angle_beta   90.00
_cell.angle_gamma   90.00
#
_symmetry.space_group_name_H-M   'P 1'
#
loop_
_entity.id
_entity.type
_entity.pdbx_description
1 polymer ?
#
loop_
_entity_poly.entity_id
_entity_poly.type
_entity_poly.pdbx_seq_one_letter_code
_entity_poly.pdbx_strand_id
1 'polypeptide(L)'
;MNADMDVKFWRCEQFNTKHVMCKARLHTDLELERELPQELQPILEWFISNYTGRPRLDGVRSQPKFDPAIWNVHQRTVLGLDRTNNFCESAHRRLQRIFGCDHPSVWRFVDLLRMAQKNTDAEFAQFIAGHQATKKRQKFREADRRILELIQRYTPVNPAHNDHQYAANPNHQAIIEFLQGISYNYNMNP
;
A
#
# COMPACT_ATOMS: atom_id res chain seq x y z
N MET A 1 -11.33 -9.77 30.84
CA MET A 1 -11.72 -11.06 30.25
C MET A 1 -13.24 -11.15 30.30
N ASN A 2 -13.90 -11.46 29.18
CA ASN A 2 -15.29 -11.91 29.22
C ASN A 2 -15.30 -13.44 29.36
N ALA A 3 -16.48 -13.99 29.68
CA ALA A 3 -16.69 -15.38 30.10
C ALA A 3 -16.11 -16.47 29.16
N ASP A 4 -15.82 -16.14 27.91
CA ASP A 4 -15.33 -17.08 26.89
C ASP A 4 -13.80 -17.06 26.69
N MET A 5 -13.03 -16.33 27.53
CA MET A 5 -11.56 -16.23 27.45
C MET A 5 -10.96 -15.81 26.08
N ASP A 6 -11.77 -15.30 25.16
CA ASP A 6 -11.31 -14.81 23.86
C ASP A 6 -10.63 -13.42 24.02
N VAL A 7 -9.37 -13.31 23.62
CA VAL A 7 -8.64 -12.03 23.56
C VAL A 7 -9.07 -11.30 22.30
N LYS A 8 -10.09 -10.43 22.42
CA LYS A 8 -10.48 -9.52 21.34
C LYS A 8 -9.46 -8.38 21.24
N PHE A 9 -8.67 -8.37 20.16
CA PHE A 9 -7.73 -7.30 19.78
C PHE A 9 -8.39 -5.95 19.45
N TRP A 10 -9.68 -5.76 19.77
CA TRP A 10 -10.44 -4.56 19.47
C TRP A 10 -11.41 -4.23 20.61
N ARG A 11 -11.23 -3.07 21.25
CA ARG A 11 -12.21 -2.43 22.15
C ARG A 11 -12.79 -1.22 21.42
N CYS A 12 -14.07 -1.24 21.04
CA CYS A 12 -14.77 0.00 20.70
C CYS A 12 -15.25 0.62 22.00
N GLU A 13 -14.73 1.79 22.38
CA GLU A 13 -15.10 2.49 23.62
C GLU A 13 -16.57 2.94 23.66
N GLN A 14 -17.32 2.80 22.56
CA GLN A 14 -18.70 3.27 22.40
C GLN A 14 -19.68 2.16 21.99
N PHE A 15 -19.41 0.91 22.41
CA PHE A 15 -20.15 -0.30 22.00
C PHE A 15 -21.69 -0.29 22.23
N ASN A 16 -22.26 0.74 22.86
CA ASN A 16 -23.71 0.80 23.14
C ASN A 16 -24.43 2.08 22.65
N THR A 17 -23.79 2.92 21.83
CA THR A 17 -24.44 4.12 21.26
C THR A 17 -25.01 3.83 19.88
N LYS A 18 -26.34 3.90 19.74
CA LYS A 18 -27.10 3.59 18.51
C LYS A 18 -26.80 4.50 17.29
N HIS A 19 -25.96 5.51 17.43
CA HIS A 19 -25.66 6.50 16.38
C HIS A 19 -24.19 6.58 15.95
N VAL A 20 -23.32 5.70 16.44
CA VAL A 20 -21.90 5.70 16.06
C VAL A 20 -21.56 4.42 15.33
N MET A 21 -21.25 4.50 14.03
CA MET A 21 -20.54 3.42 13.35
C MET A 21 -19.07 3.48 13.77
N CYS A 22 -18.62 2.53 14.60
CA CYS A 22 -17.20 2.43 14.98
C CYS A 22 -16.36 2.25 13.71
N LYS A 23 -15.65 3.30 13.28
CA LYS A 23 -14.61 3.17 12.25
C LYS A 23 -13.41 2.52 12.91
N ALA A 24 -13.10 1.28 12.51
CA ALA A 24 -11.90 0.57 12.95
C ALA A 24 -10.67 1.47 12.71
N ARG A 25 -10.09 1.98 13.80
CA ARG A 25 -8.81 2.69 13.82
C ARG A 25 -7.77 1.71 14.35
N LEU A 26 -6.85 1.27 13.49
CA LEU A 26 -5.73 0.41 13.94
C LEU A 26 -5.03 1.12 15.11
N HIS A 27 -4.96 0.47 16.27
CA HIS A 27 -3.99 0.83 17.29
C HIS A 27 -2.62 0.46 16.69
N THR A 28 -1.93 1.46 16.15
CA THR A 28 -0.54 1.32 15.67
C THR A 28 0.39 1.55 16.85
N ASP A 29 0.21 0.78 17.92
CA ASP A 29 1.28 0.66 18.92
C ASP A 29 2.23 -0.38 18.35
N LEU A 30 3.39 0.07 17.89
CA LEU A 30 4.47 -0.75 17.34
C LEU A 30 5.16 -1.60 18.44
N GLU A 31 4.41 -2.07 19.45
CA GLU A 31 4.81 -3.10 20.41
C GLU A 31 4.45 -4.51 19.91
N LEU A 32 4.35 -4.69 18.58
CA LEU A 32 4.00 -5.97 17.97
C LEU A 32 4.91 -7.10 18.48
N GLU A 33 6.22 -6.85 18.67
CA GLU A 33 7.16 -7.85 19.17
C GLU A 33 6.84 -8.38 20.58
N ARG A 34 6.22 -7.55 21.45
CA ARG A 34 5.92 -7.91 22.84
C ARG A 34 4.56 -8.58 23.00
N GLU A 35 3.64 -8.28 22.09
CA GLU A 35 2.28 -8.83 22.09
C GLU A 35 2.08 -9.97 21.08
N LEU A 36 3.07 -10.27 20.23
CA LEU A 36 2.94 -11.31 19.22
C LEU A 36 3.03 -12.70 19.85
N PRO A 37 2.04 -13.59 19.61
CA PRO A 37 2.10 -14.99 20.01
C PRO A 37 3.42 -15.65 19.59
N GLN A 38 3.94 -16.52 20.45
CA GLN A 38 5.26 -17.13 20.25
C GLN A 38 5.31 -17.97 18.95
N GLU A 39 4.17 -18.48 18.51
CA GLU A 39 3.98 -19.23 17.27
C GLU A 39 4.23 -18.40 16.02
N LEU A 40 4.08 -17.07 16.09
CA LEU A 40 4.25 -16.15 14.96
C LEU A 40 5.66 -15.51 14.93
N GLN A 41 6.47 -15.70 15.97
CA GLN A 41 7.85 -15.23 16.03
C GLN A 41 8.70 -15.69 14.82
N PRO A 42 8.60 -16.95 14.34
CA PRO A 42 9.35 -17.38 13.15
C PRO A 42 8.97 -16.59 11.89
N ILE A 43 7.71 -16.19 11.75
CA ILE A 43 7.22 -15.40 10.62
C ILE A 43 7.73 -13.97 10.71
N LEU A 44 7.69 -13.38 11.91
CA LEU A 44 8.23 -12.04 12.14
C LEU A 44 9.73 -12.00 11.84
N GLU A 45 10.50 -12.96 12.34
CA GLU A 45 11.93 -13.07 12.05
C GLU A 45 12.22 -13.24 10.55
N TRP A 46 11.40 -14.06 9.86
CA TRP A 46 11.49 -14.18 8.42
C TRP A 46 11.24 -12.83 7.74
N PHE A 47 10.20 -12.10 8.12
CA PHE A 47 9.88 -10.80 7.54
C PHE A 47 11.00 -9.79 7.76
N ILE A 48 11.51 -9.69 8.99
CA ILE A 48 12.62 -8.80 9.35
C ILE A 48 13.83 -9.12 8.48
N SER A 49 14.23 -10.39 8.41
CA SER A 49 15.40 -10.82 7.64
C SER A 49 15.27 -10.57 6.14
N ASN A 50 14.07 -10.73 5.58
CA ASN A 50 13.86 -10.65 4.13
C ASN A 50 13.61 -9.22 3.63
N TYR A 51 12.87 -8.38 4.35
CA TYR A 51 12.36 -7.10 3.81
C TYR A 51 12.96 -5.85 4.43
N THR A 52 13.38 -5.92 5.70
CA THR A 52 13.82 -4.72 6.44
C THR A 52 15.28 -4.79 6.86
N GLY A 53 15.80 -5.99 7.13
CA GLY A 53 17.13 -6.22 7.68
C GLY A 53 17.08 -6.38 9.20
N ARG A 54 17.95 -7.24 9.75
CA ARG A 54 18.11 -7.42 11.20
C ARG A 54 18.84 -6.21 11.78
N PRO A 55 18.38 -5.66 12.93
CA PRO A 55 19.13 -4.65 13.66
C PRO A 55 20.48 -5.22 14.10
N ARG A 56 21.55 -4.43 13.95
CA ARG A 56 22.88 -4.74 14.49
C ARG A 56 23.21 -3.80 15.64
N LEU A 57 24.21 -4.19 16.43
CA LEU A 57 24.68 -3.45 17.60
C LEU A 57 25.29 -2.08 17.26
N ASP A 58 25.72 -1.89 16.01
CA ASP A 58 26.26 -0.63 15.48
C ASP A 58 25.15 0.37 15.06
N GLY A 59 23.88 0.01 15.25
CA GLY A 59 22.73 0.82 14.83
C GLY A 59 22.38 0.69 13.35
N VAL A 60 23.11 -0.13 12.59
CA VAL A 60 22.90 -0.37 11.16
C VAL A 60 22.01 -1.60 10.95
N ARG A 61 21.14 -1.58 9.93
CA ARG A 61 20.43 -2.79 9.50
C ARG A 61 21.32 -3.66 8.62
N SER A 62 21.23 -4.98 8.79
CA SER A 62 21.76 -5.89 7.77
C SER A 62 21.07 -5.62 6.43
N GLN A 63 21.75 -5.85 5.31
CA GLN A 63 21.11 -5.80 4.01
C GLN A 63 19.97 -6.83 3.94
N PRO A 64 18.72 -6.41 3.65
CA PRO A 64 17.62 -7.34 3.44
C PRO A 64 17.79 -8.08 2.11
N LYS A 65 17.20 -9.28 2.01
CA LYS A 65 17.17 -10.03 0.73
C LYS A 65 16.39 -9.28 -0.35
N PHE A 66 15.35 -8.56 0.05
CA PHE A 66 14.50 -7.74 -0.79
C PHE A 66 14.70 -6.27 -0.41
N ASP A 67 15.51 -5.58 -1.21
CA ASP A 67 15.82 -4.17 -1.00
C ASP A 67 14.53 -3.32 -0.98
N PRO A 68 14.35 -2.38 -0.03
CA PRO A 68 13.25 -1.43 -0.03
C PRO A 68 12.97 -0.77 -1.37
N ALA A 69 13.98 -0.53 -2.20
CA ALA A 69 13.81 0.03 -3.53
C ALA A 69 12.86 -0.81 -4.44
N ILE A 70 12.73 -2.11 -4.21
CA ILE A 70 11.90 -3.00 -5.05
C ILE A 70 10.44 -3.08 -4.60
N TRP A 71 10.16 -2.84 -3.31
CA TRP A 71 8.82 -3.00 -2.73
C TRP A 71 8.20 -1.69 -2.23
N ASN A 72 9.01 -0.67 -1.94
CA ASN A 72 8.52 0.63 -1.49
C ASN A 72 8.02 1.46 -2.67
N VAL A 73 6.90 2.14 -2.50
CA VAL A 73 6.30 3.06 -3.49
C VAL A 73 6.61 4.54 -3.22
N HIS A 74 7.53 4.83 -2.30
CA HIS A 74 7.89 6.19 -1.90
C HIS A 74 8.33 7.05 -3.08
N GLN A 75 9.34 6.60 -3.85
CA GLN A 75 9.83 7.34 -5.01
C GLN A 75 8.75 7.55 -6.07
N ARG A 76 7.92 6.52 -6.34
CA ARG A 76 6.78 6.64 -7.26
C ARG A 76 5.80 7.71 -6.79
N THR A 77 5.55 7.78 -5.49
CA THR A 77 4.64 8.77 -4.90
C THR A 77 5.20 10.19 -5.03
N VAL A 78 6.49 10.38 -4.75
CA VAL A 78 7.17 11.68 -4.92
C VAL A 78 7.15 12.14 -6.38
N LEU A 79 7.33 11.22 -7.32
CA LEU A 79 7.28 11.50 -8.76
C LEU A 79 5.85 11.64 -9.31
N GLY A 80 4.81 11.51 -8.48
CA GLY A 80 3.42 11.57 -8.92
C GLY A 80 3.00 10.41 -9.82
N LEU A 81 3.73 9.30 -9.81
CA LEU A 81 3.42 8.10 -10.56
C LEU A 81 2.34 7.28 -9.86
N ASP A 82 1.59 6.49 -10.63
CA ASP A 82 0.63 5.56 -10.06
C ASP A 82 1.33 4.58 -9.12
N ARG A 83 0.73 4.29 -7.96
CA ARG A 83 1.31 3.42 -6.92
C ARG A 83 0.84 1.98 -7.02
N THR A 84 -0.34 1.76 -7.61
CA THR A 84 -0.98 0.44 -7.74
C THR A 84 -0.84 -0.10 -9.16
N ASN A 85 -1.12 -1.39 -9.31
CA ASN A 85 -1.12 -2.05 -10.62
C ASN A 85 -2.44 -1.87 -11.40
N ASN A 86 -3.28 -0.89 -11.01
CA ASN A 86 -4.62 -0.71 -11.54
C ASN A 86 -4.66 -0.57 -13.06
N PHE A 87 -3.64 0.06 -13.66
CA PHE A 87 -3.53 0.22 -15.10
C PHE A 87 -3.34 -1.14 -15.79
N CYS A 88 -2.38 -1.95 -15.33
CA CYS A 88 -2.15 -3.28 -15.90
C CYS A 88 -3.33 -4.21 -15.64
N GLU A 89 -3.97 -4.15 -14.47
CA GLU A 89 -5.19 -4.90 -14.19
C GLU A 89 -6.33 -4.49 -15.13
N SER A 90 -6.49 -3.20 -15.39
CA SER A 90 -7.52 -2.68 -16.30
C SER A 90 -7.24 -3.10 -17.75
N ALA A 91 -5.98 -3.05 -18.18
CA ALA A 91 -5.55 -3.56 -19.48
C ALA A 91 -5.79 -5.06 -19.59
N HIS A 92 -5.45 -5.84 -18.57
CA HIS A 92 -5.70 -7.27 -18.50
C HIS A 92 -7.20 -7.57 -18.57
N ARG A 93 -8.06 -6.88 -17.79
CA ARG A 93 -9.52 -7.03 -17.85
C ARG A 93 -10.09 -6.66 -19.22
N ARG A 94 -9.52 -5.65 -19.90
CA ARG A 94 -9.90 -5.32 -21.28
C ARG A 94 -9.53 -6.45 -22.23
N LEU A 95 -8.32 -7.00 -22.13
CA LEU A 95 -7.90 -8.14 -22.93
C LEU A 95 -8.79 -9.36 -22.70
N GLN A 96 -9.08 -9.70 -21.45
CA GLN A 96 -9.99 -10.80 -21.11
C GLN A 96 -11.37 -10.64 -21.76
N ARG A 97 -11.93 -9.41 -21.75
CA ARG A 97 -13.20 -9.12 -22.44
C ARG A 97 -13.11 -9.26 -23.96
N ILE A 98 -11.99 -8.88 -24.57
CA ILE A 98 -11.77 -9.05 -26.02
C ILE A 98 -11.71 -10.54 -26.36
N PHE A 99 -11.00 -11.31 -25.54
CA PHE A 99 -10.81 -12.74 -25.76
C PHE A 99 -12.12 -13.50 -25.64
N GLY A 100 -12.90 -13.21 -24.59
CA GLY A 100 -14.21 -13.83 -24.36
C GLY A 100 -14.15 -15.35 -24.13
N CYS A 101 -12.96 -15.92 -23.97
CA CYS A 101 -12.71 -17.32 -23.66
C CYS A 101 -11.36 -17.49 -22.95
N ASP A 102 -11.24 -18.56 -22.17
CA ASP A 102 -10.03 -18.83 -21.38
C ASP A 102 -8.92 -19.48 -22.22
N HIS A 103 -9.28 -20.20 -23.29
CA HIS A 103 -8.37 -21.01 -24.10
C HIS A 103 -8.61 -20.83 -25.62
N PRO A 104 -8.21 -19.68 -26.21
CA PRO A 104 -8.31 -19.49 -27.66
C PRO A 104 -7.30 -20.37 -28.41
N SER A 105 -7.66 -20.80 -29.63
CA SER A 105 -6.66 -21.37 -30.56
C SER A 105 -5.60 -20.33 -30.91
N VAL A 106 -4.40 -20.77 -31.32
CA VAL A 106 -3.29 -19.86 -31.66
C VAL A 106 -3.69 -18.81 -32.71
N TRP A 107 -4.42 -19.21 -33.74
CA TRP A 107 -4.90 -18.29 -34.77
C TRP A 107 -5.89 -17.27 -34.22
N ARG A 108 -6.86 -17.75 -33.42
CA ARG A 108 -7.84 -16.87 -32.77
C ARG A 108 -7.16 -15.90 -31.82
N PHE A 109 -6.17 -16.36 -31.06
CA PHE A 109 -5.36 -15.56 -30.17
C PHE A 109 -4.67 -14.40 -30.92
N VAL A 110 -4.00 -14.70 -32.04
CA VAL A 110 -3.33 -13.67 -32.87
C VAL A 110 -4.33 -12.65 -33.40
N ASP A 111 -5.50 -13.07 -33.88
CA ASP A 111 -6.52 -12.16 -34.38
C ASP A 111 -7.09 -11.25 -33.28
N LEU A 112 -7.28 -11.79 -32.07
CA LEU A 112 -7.73 -11.04 -30.90
C LEU A 112 -6.68 -10.02 -30.44
N LEU A 113 -5.39 -10.37 -30.48
CA LEU A 113 -4.31 -9.42 -30.19
C LEU A 113 -4.27 -8.28 -31.21
N ARG A 114 -4.42 -8.58 -32.51
CA ARG A 114 -4.53 -7.54 -33.54
C ARG A 114 -5.73 -6.62 -33.31
N MET A 115 -6.86 -7.17 -32.89
CA MET A 115 -8.04 -6.38 -32.53
C MET A 115 -7.78 -5.49 -31.30
N ALA A 116 -7.13 -6.02 -30.26
CA ALA A 116 -6.74 -5.24 -29.09
C ALA A 116 -5.80 -4.09 -29.47
N GLN A 117 -4.79 -4.36 -30.31
CA GLN A 117 -3.86 -3.36 -30.80
C GLN A 117 -4.57 -2.25 -31.57
N LYS A 118 -5.46 -2.59 -32.52
CA LYS A 118 -6.25 -1.60 -33.28
C LYS A 118 -7.04 -0.66 -32.36
N ASN A 119 -7.63 -1.18 -31.29
CA ASN A 119 -8.37 -0.37 -30.32
C ASN A 119 -7.45 0.58 -29.53
N THR A 120 -6.26 0.10 -29.14
CA THR A 120 -5.25 0.92 -28.46
C THR A 120 -4.69 2.00 -29.40
N ASP A 121 -4.42 1.66 -30.65
CA ASP A 121 -3.92 2.62 -31.66
C ASP A 121 -4.95 3.72 -31.92
N ALA A 122 -6.25 3.39 -31.93
CA ALA A 122 -7.32 4.37 -32.04
C ALA A 122 -7.36 5.34 -30.85
N GLU A 123 -7.22 4.83 -29.61
CA GLU A 123 -7.13 5.67 -28.41
C GLU A 123 -5.88 6.56 -28.43
N PHE A 124 -4.75 6.02 -28.89
CA PHE A 124 -3.51 6.77 -29.03
C PHE A 124 -3.61 7.87 -30.10
N ALA A 125 -4.26 7.58 -31.23
CA ALA A 125 -4.53 8.57 -32.26
C ALA A 125 -5.43 9.70 -31.75
N GLN A 126 -6.46 9.39 -30.95
CA GLN A 126 -7.28 10.41 -30.28
C GLN A 126 -6.43 11.28 -29.35
N PHE A 127 -5.53 10.67 -28.57
CA PHE A 127 -4.62 11.40 -27.70
C PHE A 127 -3.69 12.34 -28.51
N ILE A 128 -3.09 11.87 -29.61
CA ILE A 128 -2.27 12.69 -30.52
C ILE A 128 -3.08 13.86 -31.09
N ALA A 129 -4.35 13.63 -31.43
CA ALA A 129 -5.26 14.66 -31.92
C ALA A 129 -5.68 15.69 -30.83
N GLY A 130 -5.19 15.56 -29.60
CA GLY A 130 -5.44 16.49 -28.50
C GLY A 130 -6.67 16.16 -27.65
N HIS A 131 -7.29 15.00 -27.85
CA HIS A 131 -8.35 14.56 -26.94
C HIS A 131 -7.78 14.26 -25.55
N GLN A 132 -8.43 14.79 -24.51
CA GLN A 132 -8.00 14.56 -23.13
C GLN A 132 -8.39 13.16 -22.68
N ALA A 133 -7.48 12.49 -21.97
CA ALA A 133 -7.77 11.25 -21.27
C ALA A 133 -8.85 11.46 -20.19
N THR A 134 -9.51 10.37 -19.82
CA THR A 134 -10.51 10.39 -18.76
C THR A 134 -9.88 10.81 -17.44
N LYS A 135 -10.50 11.81 -16.78
CA LYS A 135 -9.97 12.36 -15.54
C LYS A 135 -10.08 11.32 -14.42
N LYS A 136 -8.98 11.14 -13.67
CA LYS A 136 -8.98 10.37 -12.42
C LYS A 136 -10.06 10.93 -11.48
N ARG A 137 -10.86 10.05 -10.87
CA ARG A 137 -11.94 10.45 -9.95
C ARG A 137 -11.38 11.35 -8.85
N GLN A 138 -12.12 12.39 -8.49
CA GLN A 138 -11.68 13.41 -7.53
C GLN A 138 -11.22 12.79 -6.21
N LYS A 139 -11.94 11.79 -5.68
CA LYS A 139 -11.57 11.11 -4.42
C LYS A 139 -10.14 10.56 -4.43
N PHE A 140 -9.69 9.99 -5.55
CA PHE A 140 -8.34 9.45 -5.66
C PHE A 140 -7.29 10.54 -5.85
N ARG A 141 -7.59 11.58 -6.64
CA ARG A 141 -6.69 12.74 -6.77
C ARG A 141 -6.45 13.42 -5.42
N GLU A 142 -7.49 13.53 -4.61
CA GLU A 142 -7.41 14.12 -3.28
C GLU A 142 -6.66 13.23 -2.27
N ALA A 143 -6.76 11.90 -2.40
CA ALA A 143 -5.87 10.97 -1.69
C ALA A 143 -4.42 11.20 -2.05
N ASP A 144 -4.12 11.26 -3.35
CA ASP A 144 -2.76 11.38 -3.86
C ASP A 144 -2.13 12.65 -3.33
N ARG A 145 -2.87 13.77 -3.38
CA ARG A 145 -2.47 15.05 -2.80
C ARG A 145 -2.14 14.94 -1.32
N ARG A 146 -3.06 14.40 -0.50
CA ARG A 146 -2.87 14.28 0.95
C ARG A 146 -1.70 13.35 1.31
N ILE A 147 -1.52 12.25 0.59
CA ILE A 147 -0.38 11.34 0.78
C ILE A 147 0.94 12.04 0.45
N LEU A 148 0.99 12.77 -0.67
CA LEU A 148 2.19 13.52 -1.05
C LEU A 148 2.55 14.58 0.01
N GLU A 149 1.55 15.29 0.52
CA GLU A 149 1.76 16.28 1.59
C GLU A 149 2.28 15.64 2.88
N LEU A 150 1.76 14.48 3.27
CA LEU A 150 2.27 13.74 4.43
C LEU A 150 3.74 13.33 4.25
N ILE A 151 4.11 12.85 3.06
CA ILE A 151 5.49 12.48 2.73
C ILE A 151 6.41 13.70 2.79
N GLN A 152 6.00 14.83 2.21
CA GLN A 152 6.81 16.05 2.18
C GLN A 152 7.01 16.68 3.56
N ARG A 153 6.04 16.54 4.46
CA ARG A 153 6.12 17.07 5.83
C ARG A 153 6.93 16.18 6.76
N TYR A 154 6.95 14.87 6.50
CA TYR A 154 7.64 13.92 7.36
C TYR A 154 9.15 14.02 7.17
N THR A 155 9.86 14.39 8.24
CA THR A 155 11.33 14.40 8.27
C THR A 155 11.82 13.29 9.20
N PRO A 156 12.56 12.30 8.70
CA PRO A 156 13.11 11.25 9.55
C PRO A 156 14.20 11.82 10.46
N VAL A 157 14.21 11.40 11.74
CA VAL A 157 15.17 11.88 12.75
C VAL A 157 16.61 11.46 12.44
N ASN A 158 16.78 10.36 11.68
CA ASN A 158 18.07 9.97 11.11
C ASN A 158 17.91 9.69 9.60
N PRO A 159 18.35 10.58 8.71
CA PRO A 159 18.22 10.40 7.26
C PRO A 159 19.03 9.21 6.72
N ALA A 160 20.06 8.77 7.45
CA ALA A 160 20.96 7.72 7.02
C ALA A 160 20.55 6.32 7.53
N HIS A 161 19.67 6.23 8.53
CA HIS A 161 19.29 4.98 9.17
C HIS A 161 17.81 4.99 9.56
N ASN A 162 17.07 3.96 9.14
CA ASN A 162 15.79 3.62 9.75
C ASN A 162 16.05 3.18 11.19
N ASP A 163 16.15 4.15 12.10
CA ASP A 163 16.43 3.91 13.49
C ASP A 163 15.30 3.05 14.09
N HIS A 164 15.67 1.85 14.55
CA HIS A 164 14.79 0.92 15.24
C HIS A 164 14.43 1.37 16.64
N GLN A 165 15.11 2.40 17.15
CA GLN A 165 14.82 3.03 18.42
C GLN A 165 13.75 4.11 18.27
N TYR A 166 12.75 3.89 17.41
CA TYR A 166 11.58 4.77 17.33
C TYR A 166 10.94 4.93 18.72
N ALA A 167 10.86 3.88 19.55
CA ALA A 167 10.32 4.01 20.90
C ALA A 167 11.17 4.87 21.86
N ALA A 168 12.49 4.97 21.63
CA ALA A 168 13.37 5.82 22.43
C ALA A 168 13.45 7.27 21.90
N ASN A 169 12.84 7.54 20.75
CA ASN A 169 12.85 8.85 20.13
C ASN A 169 11.82 9.77 20.81
N PRO A 170 12.21 10.96 21.32
CA PRO A 170 11.28 11.92 21.89
C PRO A 170 10.18 12.36 20.90
N ASN A 171 10.45 12.25 19.59
CA ASN A 171 9.55 12.60 18.50
C ASN A 171 8.93 11.37 17.80
N HIS A 172 8.89 10.21 18.45
CA HIS A 172 8.27 8.98 17.89
C HIS A 172 6.81 9.15 17.46
N GLN A 173 6.11 10.10 18.08
CA GLN A 173 4.77 10.48 17.69
C GLN A 173 4.69 10.92 16.21
N ALA A 174 5.72 11.55 15.67
CA ALA A 174 5.73 12.02 14.29
C ALA A 174 5.70 10.87 13.27
N ILE A 175 6.38 9.75 13.52
CA ILE A 175 6.31 8.58 12.63
C ILE A 175 4.97 7.86 12.75
N ILE A 176 4.40 7.79 13.97
CA ILE A 176 3.09 7.20 14.19
C ILE A 176 2.01 8.01 13.46
N GLU A 177 2.00 9.33 13.62
CA GLU A 177 1.06 10.22 12.93
C GLU A 177 1.20 10.15 11.41
N PHE A 178 2.44 10.08 10.91
CA PHE A 178 2.70 9.86 9.50
C PHE A 178 2.07 8.55 9.01
N LEU A 179 2.36 7.42 9.67
CA LEU A 179 1.84 6.10 9.28
C LEU A 179 0.31 6.02 9.40
N GLN A 180 -0.28 6.62 10.43
CA GLN A 180 -1.73 6.74 10.58
C GLN A 180 -2.35 7.55 9.46
N GLY A 181 -1.73 8.68 9.08
CA GLY A 181 -2.17 9.50 7.96
C GLY A 181 -2.10 8.76 6.62
N ILE A 182 -1.03 8.00 6.38
CA ILE A 182 -0.90 7.13 5.21
C ILE A 182 -2.04 6.09 5.21
N SER A 183 -2.18 5.33 6.29
CA SER A 183 -3.21 4.30 6.42
C SER A 183 -4.62 4.83 6.16
N TYR A 184 -4.97 5.98 6.74
CA TYR A 184 -6.27 6.63 6.53
C TYR A 184 -6.54 6.96 5.06
N ASN A 185 -5.54 7.44 4.32
CA ASN A 185 -5.70 7.79 2.90
C ASN A 185 -5.76 6.57 1.98
N TYR A 186 -5.20 5.43 2.41
CA TYR A 186 -5.31 4.16 1.69
C TYR A 186 -6.61 3.41 2.00
N ASN A 187 -7.17 3.57 3.21
CA ASN A 187 -8.43 2.94 3.62
C ASN A 187 -9.67 3.63 3.02
N MET A 188 -9.59 4.00 1.74
CA MET A 188 -10.68 4.52 0.93
C MET A 188 -11.77 3.45 0.84
N ASN A 189 -12.73 3.46 1.77
CA ASN A 189 -13.90 2.60 1.70
C ASN A 189 -14.48 2.64 0.26
N PRO A 190 -14.69 1.48 -0.38
CA PRO A 190 -15.16 1.39 -1.76
C PRO A 190 -16.44 2.20 -2.01
#